data_AF-C8W0J9-F1
#
_entry.id   AF-C8W0J9-F1
#
_cell.length_a   1.000
_cell.length_b   1.000
_cell.length_c   1.000
_cell.angle_alpha   90.00
_cell.angle_beta   90.00
_cell.angle_gamma   90.00
#
_symmetry.space_group_name_H-M   'P 1'
#
loop_
_entity.id
_entity.type
_entity.pdbx_description
1 polymer ?
#
loop_
_entity_poly.entity_id
_entity_poly.type
_entity_poly.pdbx_seq_one_letter_code
_entity_poly.pdbx_strand_id
1 'polypeptide(L)'
;MRCILDCGSFTEWMAIQKGKNVKPIDLDEYIQFIKENSDVIEHYFVKDEIGNHRKTMENLRYMETCGLTPIPVFHMSTNLAELDKLVMEYPVIGIGGTVNQKNRETFLTEVFLRYPKIAFHGLGITKAEILMNYPFYLVDSSAWLNSRREDKAKVLTRNGQEKRTDLSVIERVVQSIKFLSSLELPKTFRGINFIGEQISFYF
;
A
#
# COMPACT_ATOMS: atom_id res chain seq x y z
N MET A 1 -11.45 7.32 16.35
CA MET A 1 -10.36 7.16 15.37
C MET A 1 -10.91 6.30 14.26
N ARG A 2 -10.80 6.73 13.00
CA ARG A 2 -11.23 5.96 11.83
C ARG A 2 -10.02 5.28 11.17
N CYS A 3 -10.23 4.16 10.48
CA CYS A 3 -9.14 3.39 9.86
C CYS A 3 -9.42 3.01 8.40
N ILE A 4 -8.34 2.60 7.72
CA ILE A 4 -8.40 1.92 6.42
C ILE A 4 -8.22 0.41 6.67
N LEU A 5 -9.13 -0.40 6.15
CA LEU A 5 -9.12 -1.86 6.33
C LEU A 5 -8.53 -2.57 5.10
N ASP A 6 -7.45 -3.31 5.31
CA ASP A 6 -6.95 -4.31 4.35
C ASP A 6 -7.88 -5.53 4.31
N CYS A 7 -8.02 -6.15 3.14
CA CYS A 7 -8.91 -7.31 2.96
C CYS A 7 -8.32 -8.63 3.49
N GLY A 8 -7.04 -8.66 3.86
CA GLY A 8 -6.38 -9.84 4.43
C GLY A 8 -5.92 -10.89 3.42
N SER A 9 -6.24 -10.75 2.12
CA SER A 9 -5.91 -11.73 1.08
C SER A 9 -4.41 -12.04 1.00
N PHE A 10 -3.53 -11.05 1.18
CA PHE A 10 -2.08 -11.30 1.19
C PHE A 10 -1.64 -12.15 2.39
N THR A 11 -2.25 -11.94 3.56
CA THR A 11 -1.96 -12.72 4.77
C THR A 11 -2.43 -14.17 4.62
N GLU A 12 -3.64 -14.36 4.07
CA GLU A 12 -4.18 -15.68 3.73
C GLU A 12 -3.25 -16.41 2.75
N TRP A 13 -2.92 -15.78 1.62
CA TRP A 13 -2.04 -16.34 0.60
C TRP A 13 -0.67 -16.72 1.19
N MET A 14 -0.05 -15.85 1.97
CA MET A 14 1.23 -16.14 2.63
C MET A 14 1.16 -17.31 3.61
N ALA A 15 0.02 -17.51 4.28
CA ALA A 15 -0.17 -18.64 5.18
C ALA A 15 -0.30 -19.96 4.40
N ILE A 16 -1.08 -19.95 3.31
CA ILE A 16 -1.24 -21.10 2.39
C ILE A 16 0.11 -21.49 1.79
N GLN A 17 0.90 -20.52 1.30
CA GLN A 17 2.24 -20.77 0.76
C GLN A 17 3.20 -21.41 1.79
N LYS A 18 2.95 -21.21 3.09
CA LYS A 18 3.70 -21.84 4.18
C LYS A 18 3.12 -23.18 4.64
N GLY A 19 2.15 -23.73 3.91
CA GLY A 19 1.48 -25.00 4.24
C GLY A 19 0.59 -24.93 5.47
N LYS A 20 0.16 -23.73 5.90
CA LYS A 20 -0.79 -23.59 7.01
C LYS A 20 -2.20 -23.84 6.51
N ASN A 21 -2.99 -24.57 7.32
CA ASN A 21 -4.43 -24.68 7.11
C ASN A 21 -5.11 -23.43 7.69
N VAL A 22 -5.59 -22.55 6.83
CA VAL A 22 -6.31 -21.33 7.21
C VAL A 22 -7.69 -21.35 6.56
N LYS A 23 -8.72 -20.88 7.28
CA LYS A 23 -10.05 -20.67 6.70
C LYS A 23 -9.93 -19.57 5.65
N PRO A 24 -10.39 -19.79 4.40
CA PRO A 24 -10.42 -18.73 3.41
C PRO A 24 -11.28 -17.56 3.86
N ILE A 25 -10.89 -16.35 3.49
CA ILE A 25 -11.73 -15.18 3.74
C ILE A 25 -12.95 -15.32 2.83
N ASP A 26 -14.14 -15.31 3.42
CA ASP A 26 -15.39 -15.31 2.67
C ASP A 26 -15.80 -13.86 2.32
N LEU A 27 -16.33 -13.65 1.11
CA LEU A 27 -16.65 -12.32 0.64
C LEU A 27 -17.87 -11.72 1.35
N ASP A 28 -18.89 -12.52 1.63
CA ASP A 28 -20.10 -12.07 2.33
C ASP A 28 -19.79 -11.81 3.80
N GLU A 29 -18.98 -12.66 4.45
CA GLU A 29 -18.48 -12.40 5.81
C GLU A 29 -17.66 -11.10 5.87
N TYR A 30 -16.82 -10.82 4.86
CA TYR A 30 -16.05 -9.58 4.78
C TYR A 30 -16.94 -8.34 4.59
N ILE A 31 -17.94 -8.42 3.70
CA ILE A 31 -18.94 -7.35 3.48
C ILE A 31 -19.71 -7.08 4.78
N GLN A 32 -20.14 -8.13 5.48
CA GLN A 32 -20.87 -8.01 6.72
C GLN A 32 -20.01 -7.35 7.81
N PHE A 33 -18.75 -7.78 7.93
CA PHE A 33 -17.79 -7.19 8.86
C PHE A 33 -17.61 -5.68 8.63
N ILE A 34 -17.48 -5.24 7.36
CA ILE A 34 -17.38 -3.82 7.02
C ILE A 34 -18.62 -3.06 7.47
N LYS A 35 -19.81 -3.60 7.22
CA LYS A 35 -21.09 -2.94 7.57
C LYS A 35 -21.26 -2.81 9.09
N GLU A 36 -20.96 -3.87 9.83
CA GLU A 36 -21.07 -3.92 11.29
C GLU A 36 -20.11 -2.97 12.00
N ASN A 37 -18.99 -2.63 11.37
CA ASN A 37 -17.93 -1.78 11.93
C ASN A 37 -17.78 -0.45 11.17
N SER A 38 -18.86 0.02 10.53
CA SER A 38 -18.87 1.24 9.71
C SER A 38 -18.69 2.53 10.52
N ASP A 39 -18.76 2.47 11.85
CA ASP A 39 -18.43 3.56 12.76
C ASP A 39 -16.92 3.83 12.88
N VAL A 40 -16.09 2.81 12.63
CA VAL A 40 -14.62 2.88 12.73
C VAL A 40 -13.90 2.66 11.40
N ILE A 41 -14.47 1.91 10.45
CA ILE A 41 -13.89 1.69 9.13
C ILE A 41 -14.33 2.82 8.20
N GLU A 42 -13.38 3.60 7.70
CA GLU A 42 -13.66 4.71 6.77
C GLU A 42 -13.40 4.34 5.31
N HIS A 43 -12.34 3.57 5.08
CA HIS A 43 -12.03 3.02 3.76
C HIS A 43 -11.64 1.55 3.88
N TYR A 44 -11.79 0.81 2.79
CA TYR A 44 -11.49 -0.62 2.74
C TYR A 44 -11.13 -1.00 1.32
N PHE A 45 -10.23 -1.96 1.17
CA PHE A 45 -9.86 -2.48 -0.15
C PHE A 45 -10.85 -3.55 -0.61
N VAL A 46 -10.96 -3.73 -1.92
CA VAL A 46 -11.65 -4.90 -2.49
C VAL A 46 -10.99 -6.18 -1.94
N LYS A 47 -11.80 -7.22 -1.68
CA LYS A 47 -11.28 -8.55 -1.43
C LYS A 47 -10.58 -9.07 -2.68
N ASP A 48 -9.25 -9.05 -2.64
CA ASP A 48 -8.42 -9.46 -3.75
C ASP A 48 -8.34 -11.00 -3.87
N GLU A 49 -8.32 -11.49 -5.10
CA GLU A 49 -7.99 -12.87 -5.42
C GLU A 49 -6.60 -12.90 -6.06
N ILE A 50 -5.58 -13.17 -5.24
CA ILE A 50 -4.17 -13.05 -5.67
C ILE A 50 -3.89 -13.96 -6.86
N GLY A 51 -3.49 -13.34 -7.98
CA GLY A 51 -3.22 -14.03 -9.24
C GLY A 51 -4.42 -14.17 -10.16
N ASN A 52 -5.61 -13.70 -9.77
CA ASN A 52 -6.83 -13.75 -10.57
C ASN A 52 -7.54 -12.38 -10.62
N HIS A 53 -7.02 -11.48 -11.47
CA HIS A 53 -7.56 -10.14 -11.63
C HIS A 53 -9.06 -10.13 -12.00
N ARG A 54 -9.51 -11.06 -12.86
CA ARG A 54 -10.92 -11.15 -13.23
C ARG A 54 -11.79 -11.38 -12.00
N LYS A 55 -11.39 -12.30 -11.12
CA LYS A 55 -12.12 -12.57 -9.88
C LYS A 55 -12.07 -11.39 -8.90
N THR A 56 -10.95 -10.67 -8.81
CA THR A 56 -10.88 -9.42 -8.05
C THR A 56 -11.88 -8.38 -8.56
N MET A 57 -12.03 -8.23 -9.88
CA MET A 57 -13.01 -7.32 -10.48
C MET A 57 -14.46 -7.81 -10.28
N GLU A 58 -14.72 -9.11 -10.34
CA GLU A 58 -16.03 -9.68 -9.98
C GLU A 58 -16.39 -9.37 -8.52
N ASN A 59 -15.43 -9.54 -7.60
CA ASN A 59 -15.62 -9.21 -6.18
C ASN A 59 -15.87 -7.71 -6.00
N LEU A 60 -15.14 -6.85 -6.72
CA LEU A 60 -15.33 -5.40 -6.71
C LEU A 60 -16.77 -5.03 -7.04
N ARG A 61 -17.28 -5.51 -8.19
CA ARG A 61 -18.64 -5.23 -8.62
C ARG A 61 -19.68 -5.80 -7.68
N TYR A 62 -19.46 -7.01 -7.16
CA TYR A 62 -20.38 -7.60 -6.20
C TYR A 62 -20.47 -6.76 -4.91
N MET A 63 -19.35 -6.33 -4.34
CA MET A 63 -19.33 -5.43 -3.18
C MET A 63 -20.09 -4.13 -3.45
N GLU A 64 -19.96 -3.56 -4.66
CA GLU A 64 -20.72 -2.37 -5.08
C GLU A 64 -22.23 -2.63 -5.11
N THR A 65 -22.67 -3.79 -5.63
CA THR A 65 -24.10 -4.16 -5.59
C THR A 65 -24.65 -4.32 -4.16
N CYS A 66 -23.76 -4.62 -3.20
CA CYS A 66 -24.10 -4.68 -1.77
C CYS A 66 -24.10 -3.32 -1.08
N GLY A 67 -23.91 -2.22 -1.82
CA GLY A 67 -23.92 -0.84 -1.32
C GLY A 67 -22.59 -0.35 -0.75
N LEU A 68 -21.47 -1.04 -1.04
CA LEU A 68 -20.14 -0.64 -0.62
C LEU A 68 -19.39 0.11 -1.73
N THR A 69 -18.32 0.84 -1.36
CA THR A 69 -17.44 1.58 -2.28
C THR A 69 -15.97 1.25 -2.01
N PRO A 70 -15.56 -0.02 -2.21
CA PRO A 70 -14.19 -0.46 -1.93
C PRO A 70 -13.14 0.22 -2.81
N ILE A 71 -11.95 0.43 -2.28
CA ILE A 71 -10.77 0.84 -3.06
C ILE A 71 -10.34 -0.35 -3.92
N PRO A 72 -10.33 -0.24 -5.27
CA PRO A 72 -9.89 -1.31 -6.15
C PRO A 72 -8.38 -1.53 -6.02
N VAL A 73 -7.91 -2.75 -6.29
CA VAL A 73 -6.48 -3.08 -6.31
C VAL A 73 -6.06 -3.51 -7.72
N PHE A 74 -5.11 -2.77 -8.30
CA PHE A 74 -4.46 -3.09 -9.55
C PHE A 74 -3.10 -3.76 -9.29
N HIS A 75 -2.83 -4.86 -10.00
CA HIS A 75 -1.63 -5.68 -9.80
C HIS A 75 -0.63 -5.53 -10.93
N MET A 76 0.66 -5.54 -10.60
CA MET A 76 1.76 -5.50 -11.57
C MET A 76 1.68 -6.57 -12.67
N SER A 77 1.11 -7.74 -12.38
CA SER A 77 0.95 -8.84 -13.34
C SER A 77 -0.24 -8.66 -14.30
N THR A 78 -1.03 -7.60 -14.14
CA THR A 78 -2.24 -7.34 -14.95
C THR A 78 -1.90 -6.45 -16.13
N ASN A 79 -2.61 -6.61 -17.24
CA ASN A 79 -2.50 -5.72 -18.38
C ASN A 79 -2.83 -4.27 -17.97
N LEU A 80 -1.95 -3.33 -18.30
CA LEU A 80 -2.12 -1.91 -17.98
C LEU A 80 -3.41 -1.29 -18.53
N ALA A 81 -4.01 -1.88 -19.58
CA ALA A 81 -5.30 -1.45 -20.11
C ALA A 81 -6.46 -1.62 -19.11
N GLU A 82 -6.34 -2.51 -18.12
CA GLU A 82 -7.33 -2.64 -17.06
C GLU A 82 -7.22 -1.49 -16.04
N LEU A 83 -6.02 -0.89 -15.90
CA LEU A 83 -5.85 0.30 -15.07
C LEU A 83 -6.57 1.52 -15.67
N ASP A 84 -6.64 1.64 -17.01
CA ASP A 84 -7.40 2.72 -17.68
C ASP A 84 -8.86 2.78 -17.20
N LYS A 85 -9.49 1.63 -16.99
CA LYS A 85 -10.88 1.56 -16.52
C LYS A 85 -11.00 2.04 -15.08
N LEU A 86 -10.09 1.58 -14.21
CA LEU A 86 -10.10 1.95 -12.80
C LEU A 86 -9.86 3.45 -12.58
N VAL A 87 -8.96 4.08 -13.34
CA VAL A 87 -8.68 5.52 -13.19
C VAL A 87 -9.84 6.42 -13.60
N MET A 88 -10.76 5.92 -14.43
CA MET A 88 -11.97 6.66 -14.82
C MET A 88 -13.07 6.59 -13.76
N GLU A 89 -13.08 5.54 -12.94
CA GLU A 89 -14.18 5.22 -12.03
C GLU A 89 -13.87 5.49 -10.56
N TYR A 90 -12.58 5.41 -10.16
CA TYR A 90 -12.19 5.45 -8.75
C TYR A 90 -11.20 6.57 -8.45
N PRO A 91 -11.41 7.32 -7.35
CA PRO A 91 -10.54 8.43 -6.98
C PRO A 91 -9.20 7.95 -6.39
N VAL A 92 -9.17 6.75 -5.79
CA VAL A 92 -7.99 6.12 -5.20
C VAL A 92 -7.91 4.68 -5.67
N ILE A 93 -6.71 4.23 -6.02
CA ILE A 93 -6.45 2.85 -6.48
C ILE A 93 -5.28 2.27 -5.70
N GLY A 94 -5.45 1.06 -5.17
CA GLY A 94 -4.38 0.27 -4.58
C GLY A 94 -3.46 -0.31 -5.64
N ILE A 95 -2.15 -0.24 -5.42
CA ILE A 95 -1.13 -0.87 -6.26
C ILE A 95 -0.55 -2.08 -5.51
N GLY A 96 -0.95 -3.26 -5.96
CA GLY A 96 -0.59 -4.56 -5.39
C GLY A 96 0.44 -5.33 -6.20
N GLY A 97 0.91 -6.46 -5.64
CA GLY A 97 1.80 -7.39 -6.34
C GLY A 97 3.20 -6.88 -6.62
N THR A 98 3.67 -5.82 -5.94
CA THR A 98 5.01 -5.25 -6.13
C THR A 98 6.04 -5.76 -5.13
N VAL A 99 5.60 -6.39 -4.04
CA VAL A 99 6.47 -6.91 -2.98
C VAL A 99 7.39 -7.99 -3.55
N ASN A 100 8.70 -7.84 -3.31
CA ASN A 100 9.76 -8.74 -3.77
C ASN A 100 9.86 -8.97 -5.30
N GLN A 101 9.21 -8.13 -6.11
CA GLN A 101 9.33 -8.21 -7.55
C GLN A 101 10.58 -7.49 -8.08
N LYS A 102 11.23 -8.07 -9.09
CA LYS A 102 12.42 -7.50 -9.74
C LYS A 102 12.09 -6.27 -10.58
N ASN A 103 10.98 -6.30 -11.33
CA ASN A 103 10.62 -5.26 -12.30
C ASN A 103 9.70 -4.17 -11.72
N ARG A 104 9.59 -4.08 -10.39
CA ARG A 104 8.61 -3.19 -9.74
C ARG A 104 8.85 -1.71 -10.04
N GLU A 105 10.11 -1.29 -10.17
CA GLU A 105 10.43 0.12 -10.45
C GLU A 105 10.06 0.51 -11.88
N THR A 106 10.33 -0.36 -12.85
CA THR A 106 9.87 -0.17 -14.24
C THR A 106 8.35 -0.03 -14.28
N PHE A 107 7.63 -0.93 -13.61
CA PHE A 107 6.18 -0.89 -13.51
C PHE A 107 5.67 0.39 -12.85
N LEU A 108 6.22 0.77 -11.70
CA LEU A 108 5.80 1.99 -10.99
C LEU A 108 6.10 3.23 -11.82
N THR A 109 7.24 3.28 -12.51
CA THR A 109 7.58 4.37 -13.43
C THR A 109 6.54 4.49 -14.53
N GLU A 110 6.16 3.38 -15.17
CA GLU A 110 5.12 3.36 -16.20
C GLU A 110 3.77 3.87 -15.67
N VAL A 111 3.34 3.38 -14.51
CA VAL A 111 2.08 3.79 -13.86
C VAL A 111 2.06 5.29 -13.56
N PHE A 112 3.10 5.81 -12.90
CA PHE A 112 3.13 7.22 -12.46
C PHE A 112 3.40 8.20 -13.61
N LEU A 113 4.09 7.79 -14.68
CA LEU A 113 4.21 8.60 -15.89
C LEU A 113 2.89 8.68 -16.66
N ARG A 114 2.15 7.57 -16.73
CA ARG A 114 0.89 7.51 -17.46
C ARG A 114 -0.25 8.19 -16.72
N TYR A 115 -0.27 8.11 -15.39
CA TYR A 115 -1.36 8.63 -14.55
C TYR A 115 -0.86 9.56 -13.43
N PRO A 116 -0.20 10.68 -13.77
CA PRO A 116 0.50 11.54 -12.78
C PRO A 116 -0.44 12.25 -11.79
N LYS A 117 -1.75 12.27 -12.06
CA LYS A 117 -2.76 12.95 -11.24
C LYS A 117 -3.62 12.00 -10.40
N ILE A 118 -3.43 10.69 -10.56
CA ILE A 118 -4.24 9.70 -9.85
C ILE A 118 -3.65 9.41 -8.47
N ALA A 119 -4.51 9.32 -7.46
CA ALA A 119 -4.09 8.95 -6.12
C ALA A 119 -3.89 7.43 -6.02
N PHE A 120 -2.64 7.01 -5.87
CA PHE A 120 -2.30 5.60 -5.68
C PHE A 120 -1.96 5.29 -4.21
N HIS A 121 -2.53 4.20 -3.70
CA HIS A 121 -2.11 3.58 -2.44
C HIS A 121 -1.09 2.48 -2.71
N GLY A 122 0.12 2.58 -2.17
CA GLY A 122 1.14 1.54 -2.28
C GLY A 122 0.98 0.47 -1.20
N LEU A 123 0.46 -0.71 -1.57
CA LEU A 123 0.24 -1.82 -0.65
C LEU A 123 1.58 -2.46 -0.22
N GLY A 124 1.89 -2.42 1.08
CA GLY A 124 3.08 -3.03 1.66
C GLY A 124 4.42 -2.41 1.20
N ILE A 125 4.40 -1.17 0.70
CA ILE A 125 5.61 -0.50 0.21
C ILE A 125 6.49 -0.06 1.38
N THR A 126 7.69 -0.64 1.44
CA THR A 126 8.63 -0.42 2.55
C THR A 126 9.98 0.16 2.13
N LYS A 127 10.38 -0.02 0.87
CA LYS A 127 11.71 0.40 0.42
C LYS A 127 11.80 1.93 0.40
N ALA A 128 12.78 2.48 1.13
CA ALA A 128 13.01 3.93 1.22
C ALA A 128 13.14 4.58 -0.16
N GLU A 129 13.91 3.97 -1.06
CA GLU A 129 14.07 4.43 -2.44
C GLU A 129 12.74 4.60 -3.18
N ILE A 130 11.84 3.62 -3.06
CA ILE A 130 10.51 3.65 -3.71
C ILE A 130 9.65 4.75 -3.08
N LEU A 131 9.64 4.85 -1.75
CA LEU A 131 8.89 5.88 -1.03
C LEU A 131 9.38 7.30 -1.36
N MET A 132 10.65 7.46 -1.68
CA MET A 132 11.24 8.75 -2.04
C MET A 132 11.01 9.12 -3.51
N ASN A 133 11.05 8.14 -4.41
CA ASN A 133 11.01 8.38 -5.85
C ASN A 133 9.59 8.48 -6.41
N TYR A 134 8.63 7.71 -5.90
CA TYR A 134 7.28 7.65 -6.46
C TYR A 134 6.26 8.43 -5.62
N PRO A 135 5.38 9.26 -6.24
CA PRO A 135 4.44 10.11 -5.53
C PRO A 135 3.18 9.34 -5.11
N PHE A 136 3.32 8.31 -4.28
CA PHE A 136 2.15 7.64 -3.68
C PHE A 136 1.33 8.64 -2.86
N TYR A 137 0.01 8.52 -2.95
CA TYR A 137 -0.92 9.28 -2.10
C TYR A 137 -0.97 8.69 -0.69
N LEU A 138 -0.96 7.36 -0.58
CA LEU A 138 -0.94 6.62 0.67
C LEU A 138 -0.01 5.40 0.55
N VAL A 139 0.56 4.95 1.67
CA VAL A 139 1.32 3.69 1.75
C VAL A 139 1.08 3.05 3.11
N ASP A 140 1.21 1.73 3.16
CA ASP A 140 1.25 0.98 4.41
C ASP A 140 2.50 0.10 4.51
N SER A 141 2.99 -0.07 5.74
CA SER A 141 4.08 -0.97 6.05
C SER A 141 4.09 -1.31 7.54
N SER A 142 4.38 -2.56 7.86
CA SER A 142 4.68 -3.01 9.23
C SER A 142 6.18 -2.94 9.56
N ALA A 143 7.03 -2.50 8.62
CA ALA A 143 8.48 -2.62 8.76
C ALA A 143 9.07 -1.74 9.89
N TRP A 144 8.40 -0.64 10.23
CA TRP A 144 8.80 0.20 11.36
C TRP A 144 8.70 -0.55 12.70
N LEU A 145 7.88 -1.61 12.81
CA LEU A 145 7.81 -2.47 13.99
C LEU A 145 9.09 -3.31 14.18
N ASN A 146 9.93 -3.48 13.13
CA ASN A 146 11.21 -4.15 13.27
C ASN A 146 12.20 -3.39 14.19
N SER A 147 11.94 -2.11 14.47
CA SER A 147 12.67 -1.33 15.48
C SER A 147 12.42 -1.82 16.90
N ARG A 148 11.25 -2.40 17.17
CA ARG A 148 10.86 -2.93 18.49
C ARG A 148 11.43 -4.31 18.78
N ARG A 149 11.82 -5.04 17.74
CA ARG A 149 12.27 -6.42 17.81
C ARG A 149 13.76 -6.48 18.08
N GLU A 150 14.19 -6.97 19.24
CA GLU A 150 15.62 -7.08 19.56
C GLU A 150 16.38 -8.01 18.59
N ASP A 151 15.73 -9.08 18.12
CA ASP A 151 16.33 -10.00 17.13
C ASP A 151 16.63 -9.32 15.78
N LYS A 152 15.88 -8.27 15.44
CA LYS A 152 16.05 -7.50 14.21
C LYS A 152 16.90 -6.26 14.43
N ALA A 153 16.58 -5.49 15.47
CA ALA A 153 17.15 -4.20 15.82
C ALA A 153 17.29 -3.27 14.61
N LYS A 154 16.24 -3.16 13.78
CA LYS A 154 16.31 -2.40 12.51
C LYS A 154 15.73 -1.00 12.63
N VAL A 155 16.32 -0.03 11.95
CA VAL A 155 15.78 1.32 11.76
C VAL A 155 15.50 1.57 10.28
N LEU A 156 14.52 2.44 9.99
CA LEU A 156 14.28 2.95 8.65
C LEU A 156 15.11 4.22 8.44
N THR A 157 15.87 4.25 7.35
CA THR A 157 16.67 5.38 6.90
C THR A 157 16.44 5.61 5.41
N ARG A 158 17.03 6.69 4.87
CA ARG A 158 17.06 6.94 3.42
C ARG A 158 17.75 5.83 2.63
N ASN A 159 18.70 5.11 3.23
CA ASN A 159 19.40 3.99 2.61
C ASN A 159 18.65 2.66 2.76
N GLY A 160 17.46 2.68 3.39
CA GLY A 160 16.64 1.49 3.61
C GLY A 160 16.64 1.04 5.07
N GLN A 161 16.61 -0.28 5.27
CA GLN A 161 16.60 -0.87 6.61
C GLN A 161 18.02 -1.17 7.09
N GLU A 162 18.43 -0.51 8.17
CA GLU A 162 19.76 -0.68 8.76
C GLU A 162 19.65 -1.34 10.14
N LYS A 163 20.56 -2.26 10.46
CA LYS A 163 20.63 -2.87 11.80
C LYS A 163 21.40 -1.94 12.75
N ARG A 164 20.82 -1.62 13.90
CA ARG A 164 21.32 -0.68 14.92
C ARG A 164 21.19 -1.28 16.32
N THR A 165 22.04 -2.26 16.62
CA THR A 165 22.09 -2.89 17.95
C THR A 165 22.72 -1.99 19.01
N ASP A 166 23.36 -0.90 18.58
CA ASP A 166 23.93 0.15 19.42
C ASP A 166 22.88 1.09 20.02
N LEU A 167 21.66 1.10 19.46
CA LEU A 167 20.55 1.95 19.92
C LEU A 167 19.57 1.17 20.80
N SER A 168 19.00 1.82 21.81
CA SER A 168 17.85 1.31 22.55
C SER A 168 16.61 1.14 21.65
N VAL A 169 15.63 0.35 22.09
CA VAL A 169 14.34 0.19 21.38
C VAL A 169 13.67 1.54 21.10
N ILE A 170 13.66 2.45 22.08
CA ILE A 170 13.01 3.77 21.94
C ILE A 170 13.73 4.59 20.87
N GLU A 171 15.06 4.65 20.89
CA GLU A 171 15.84 5.41 19.90
C GLU A 171 15.64 4.87 18.48
N ARG A 172 15.58 3.55 18.31
CA ARG A 172 15.28 2.94 17.00
C ARG A 172 13.90 3.31 16.48
N VAL A 173 12.89 3.27 17.35
CA VAL A 173 11.51 3.66 16.98
C VAL A 173 11.46 5.14 16.62
N VAL A 174 12.06 6.01 17.43
CA VAL A 174 12.13 7.45 17.15
C VAL A 174 12.80 7.73 15.82
N GLN A 175 13.91 7.04 15.51
CA GLN A 175 14.60 7.20 14.24
C GLN A 175 13.72 6.80 13.04
N SER A 176 13.06 5.64 13.11
CA SER A 176 12.15 5.19 12.05
C SER A 176 10.97 6.14 11.85
N ILE A 177 10.37 6.64 12.93
CA ILE A 177 9.29 7.63 12.86
C ILE A 177 9.79 8.93 12.23
N LYS A 178 10.95 9.46 12.66
CA LYS A 178 11.53 10.67 12.06
C LYS A 178 11.75 10.52 10.56
N PHE A 179 12.25 9.38 10.11
CA PHE A 179 12.39 9.12 8.69
C PHE A 179 11.03 9.12 7.97
N LEU A 180 10.05 8.36 8.45
CA LEU A 180 8.73 8.30 7.82
C LEU A 180 8.03 9.67 7.82
N SER A 181 8.07 10.41 8.93
CA SER A 181 7.52 11.78 8.99
C SER A 181 8.23 12.74 8.04
N SER A 182 9.53 12.54 7.77
CA SER A 182 10.23 13.34 6.76
C SER A 182 9.72 13.10 5.33
N LEU A 183 9.04 11.97 5.09
CA LEU A 183 8.38 11.64 3.84
C LEU A 183 7.02 12.34 3.65
N GLU A 184 6.63 13.24 4.55
CA GLU A 184 5.49 14.15 4.36
C GLU A 184 5.94 15.55 3.92
N LEU A 185 7.21 15.92 4.14
CA LEU A 185 7.73 17.24 3.77
C LEU A 185 7.83 17.41 2.25
N PRO A 186 7.69 18.60 1.65
CA PRO A 186 7.81 18.71 0.19
C PRO A 186 9.14 18.15 -0.33
N LYS A 187 9.14 17.51 -1.51
CA LYS A 187 10.35 16.85 -2.07
C LYS A 187 11.55 17.80 -2.20
N THR A 188 11.30 19.09 -2.39
CA THR A 188 12.33 20.16 -2.39
C THR A 188 13.12 20.23 -1.07
N PHE A 189 12.49 19.94 0.07
CA PHE A 189 13.16 19.85 1.38
C PHE A 189 13.81 18.48 1.62
N ARG A 190 13.54 17.49 0.77
CA ARG A 190 14.14 16.16 0.86
C ARG A 190 15.47 16.04 0.09
N GLY A 191 15.89 17.06 -0.66
CA GLY A 191 17.12 17.02 -1.45
C GLY A 191 17.01 16.18 -2.73
N ILE A 192 15.80 16.06 -3.28
CA ILE A 192 15.51 15.27 -4.48
C ILE A 192 15.02 16.23 -5.58
N ASN A 193 15.84 16.46 -6.59
CA ASN A 193 15.42 17.18 -7.80
C ASN A 193 14.60 16.21 -8.67
N PHE A 194 13.30 16.45 -8.80
CA PHE A 194 12.50 15.82 -9.85
C PHE A 194 12.28 16.82 -10.98
N ILE A 195 12.48 16.35 -12.21
CA ILE A 195 12.13 17.05 -13.44
C ILE A 195 10.63 16.81 -13.63
N GLY A 196 9.80 17.76 -13.23
CA GLY A 196 8.34 17.69 -13.34
C GLY A 196 7.72 18.86 -12.59
N GLU A 197 7.07 19.75 -13.34
CA GLU A 197 6.69 21.10 -12.93
C GLU A 197 5.75 21.20 -11.72
N GLN A 198 6.04 22.22 -10.91
CA GLN A 198 5.16 23.04 -10.05
C GLN A 198 3.77 22.49 -9.70
N ILE A 199 3.57 22.20 -8.41
CA ILE A 199 2.24 22.22 -7.77
C ILE A 199 2.18 23.47 -6.90
N SER A 200 1.28 24.38 -7.25
CA SER A 200 0.94 25.60 -6.51
C SER A 200 0.17 25.26 -5.23
N PHE A 201 0.52 25.92 -4.13
CA PHE A 201 -0.20 25.85 -2.86
C PHE A 201 -1.40 26.82 -2.88
N TYR A 202 -2.56 26.34 -2.44
CA TYR A 202 -3.60 27.19 -1.87
C TYR A 202 -3.69 26.85 -0.38
N PHE A 203 -3.63 27.90 0.46
CA PHE A 203 -3.74 27.84 1.92
C PHE A 203 -5.14 27.44 2.37
#